data_AF-A0A838EGU1-F1
#
_entry.id   AF-A0A838EGU1-F1
#
_cell.length_a   1.000
_cell.length_b   1.000
_cell.length_c   1.000
_cell.angle_alpha   90.00
_cell.angle_beta   90.00
_cell.angle_gamma   90.00
#
_symmetry.space_group_name_H-M   'P 1'
#
loop_
_entity.id
_entity.type
_entity.pdbx_description
1 polymer ?
#
loop_
_entity_poly.entity_id
_entity_poly.type
_entity_poly.pdbx_seq_one_letter_code
_entity_poly.pdbx_strand_id
1 'polypeptide(L)'
;MKNAPQDQLRAKLPTIQQIRRKHELTSRVVAVTANVDFSTEYLLEIGAFVEQGDALKVLHALSILTGEQYTLENVGGLCVATPKMQEEQNHRYS
;
A
#
# COMPACT_ATOMS: atom_id res chain seq x y z
N MET A 1 -15.65 12.21 25.97
CA MET A 1 -14.92 12.28 24.70
C MET A 1 -15.30 11.06 23.89
N LYS A 2 -15.99 11.21 22.75
CA LYS A 2 -16.45 10.07 21.93
C LYS A 2 -15.31 9.69 20.98
N ASN A 3 -14.74 8.51 21.14
CA ASN A 3 -13.78 7.95 20.19
C ASN A 3 -14.51 7.76 18.86
N ALA A 4 -14.10 8.47 17.81
CA ALA A 4 -14.61 8.24 16.47
C ALA A 4 -14.10 6.87 15.98
N PRO A 5 -14.96 6.03 15.35
CA PRO A 5 -14.55 4.73 14.84
C PRO A 5 -13.46 4.92 13.77
N GLN A 6 -12.38 4.14 13.88
CA GLN A 6 -11.20 4.24 12.99
C GLN A 6 -11.55 4.15 11.50
N ASP A 7 -12.69 3.55 11.15
CA ASP A 7 -13.21 3.44 9.79
C ASP A 7 -13.57 4.80 9.16
N GLN A 8 -13.98 5.80 9.93
CA GLN A 8 -14.28 7.15 9.39
C GLN A 8 -13.02 7.95 9.06
N LEU A 9 -11.89 7.65 9.70
CA LEU A 9 -10.61 8.30 9.41
C LEU A 9 -9.97 7.74 8.13
N ARG A 10 -10.08 6.43 7.89
CA ARG A 10 -9.62 5.81 6.63
C ARG A 10 -10.35 6.32 5.41
N ALA A 11 -11.62 6.73 5.54
CA ALA A 11 -12.38 7.39 4.48
C ALA A 11 -11.89 8.81 4.13
N LYS A 12 -11.04 9.43 4.97
CA LYS A 12 -10.47 10.77 4.72
C LYS A 12 -9.06 10.74 4.13
N LEU A 13 -8.36 9.62 4.18
CA LEU A 13 -7.00 9.51 3.66
C LEU A 13 -7.04 9.37 2.14
N PRO A 14 -6.11 10.02 1.41
CA PRO A 14 -6.08 9.90 -0.04
C PRO A 14 -5.75 8.47 -0.47
N THR A 15 -6.44 7.97 -1.49
CA THR A 15 -6.12 6.67 -2.10
C THR A 15 -4.98 6.82 -3.11
N ILE A 16 -4.36 5.69 -3.49
CA ILE A 16 -3.35 5.64 -4.56
C ILE A 16 -3.87 6.31 -5.84
N GLN A 17 -5.12 6.01 -6.24
CA GLN A 17 -5.77 6.63 -7.41
C GLN A 17 -5.83 8.15 -7.31
N GLN A 18 -6.23 8.68 -6.15
CA GLN A 18 -6.37 10.11 -5.93
C GLN A 18 -5.01 10.82 -5.96
N ILE A 19 -3.99 10.21 -5.33
CA ILE A 19 -2.61 10.72 -5.35
C ILE A 19 -2.10 10.81 -6.80
N ARG A 20 -2.21 9.72 -7.57
CA ARG A 20 -1.76 9.69 -8.96
C ARG A 20 -2.43 10.74 -9.82
N ARG A 21 -3.76 10.86 -9.74
CA ARG A 21 -4.53 11.83 -10.51
C ARG A 21 -4.16 13.27 -10.15
N LYS A 22 -3.92 13.56 -8.87
CA LYS A 22 -3.47 14.89 -8.39
C LYS A 22 -2.12 15.28 -9.00
N HIS A 23 -1.21 14.31 -9.18
CA HIS A 23 0.14 14.53 -9.70
C HIS A 23 0.33 14.10 -11.16
N GLU A 24 -0.76 13.85 -11.89
CA GLU A 24 -0.76 13.45 -13.30
C GLU A 24 0.11 12.21 -13.62
N LEU A 25 0.22 11.29 -12.67
CA LEU A 25 1.03 10.07 -12.79
C LEU A 25 0.23 8.93 -13.44
N THR A 26 0.86 8.20 -14.37
CA THR A 26 0.29 6.99 -14.97
C THR A 26 0.64 5.74 -14.17
N SER A 27 -0.20 4.69 -14.23
CA SER A 27 0.01 3.42 -13.48
C SER A 27 1.34 2.78 -13.81
N ARG A 28 1.69 2.89 -15.09
CA ARG A 28 2.95 2.37 -15.60
C ARG A 28 4.17 3.07 -15.00
N VAL A 29 4.14 4.39 -14.85
CA VAL A 29 5.26 5.14 -14.27
C VAL A 29 5.48 4.76 -12.80
N VAL A 30 4.40 4.64 -12.04
CA VAL A 30 4.48 4.22 -10.63
C VAL A 30 5.00 2.79 -10.50
N ALA A 31 4.43 1.84 -11.26
CA ALA A 31 4.85 0.43 -11.23
C ALA A 31 6.33 0.24 -11.60
N VAL A 32 6.78 0.91 -12.67
CA VAL A 32 8.19 0.87 -13.11
C VAL A 32 9.11 1.44 -12.03
N THR A 33 8.75 2.58 -11.43
CA THR A 33 9.55 3.22 -10.38
C THR A 33 9.61 2.36 -9.11
N ALA A 34 8.53 1.68 -8.78
CA ALA A 34 8.44 0.76 -7.65
C ALA A 34 9.11 -0.60 -7.90
N ASN A 35 9.52 -0.88 -9.14
CA ASN A 35 10.01 -2.20 -9.58
C ASN A 35 9.02 -3.32 -9.19
N VAL A 36 7.74 -3.11 -9.53
CA VAL A 36 6.67 -4.10 -9.38
C VAL A 36 5.92 -4.26 -10.70
N ASP A 37 5.18 -5.36 -10.84
CA ASP A 37 4.32 -5.55 -12.00
C ASP A 37 3.21 -4.50 -12.05
N PHE A 38 2.79 -4.14 -13.27
CA PHE A 38 1.67 -3.22 -13.48
C PHE A 38 0.38 -3.69 -12.79
N SER A 39 0.15 -5.01 -12.78
CA SER A 39 -0.98 -5.62 -12.07
C SER A 39 -0.96 -5.33 -10.58
N THR A 40 0.21 -5.32 -9.94
CA THR A 40 0.36 -5.05 -8.51
C THR A 40 -0.04 -3.61 -8.16
N GLU A 41 0.36 -2.64 -8.98
CA GLU A 41 -0.05 -1.24 -8.81
C GLU A 41 -1.55 -1.06 -9.03
N TYR A 42 -2.11 -1.71 -10.05
CA TYR A 42 -3.54 -1.67 -10.32
C TYR A 42 -4.37 -2.31 -9.20
N LEU A 43 -3.93 -3.46 -8.66
CA LEU A 43 -4.58 -4.13 -7.53
C LEU A 43 -4.60 -3.24 -6.28
N LEU A 44 -3.49 -2.56 -5.99
CA LEU A 44 -3.43 -1.54 -4.93
C LEU A 44 -4.41 -0.39 -5.17
N GLU A 45 -4.52 0.09 -6.41
CA GLU A 45 -5.42 1.19 -6.77
C GLU A 45 -6.89 0.87 -6.47
N ILE A 46 -7.31 -0.37 -6.73
CA ILE A 46 -8.71 -0.82 -6.53
C ILE A 46 -8.98 -1.41 -5.14
N GLY A 47 -7.99 -1.41 -4.25
CA GLY A 47 -8.13 -1.96 -2.90
C GLY A 47 -8.16 -3.49 -2.83
N ALA A 48 -7.57 -4.17 -3.81
CA ALA A 48 -7.36 -5.61 -3.75
C ALA A 48 -6.17 -5.96 -2.84
N PHE A 49 -6.13 -7.21 -2.37
CA PHE A 49 -5.04 -7.69 -1.53
C PHE A 49 -3.73 -7.79 -2.32
N VAL A 50 -2.68 -7.22 -1.74
CA VAL A 50 -1.30 -7.34 -2.21
C VAL A 50 -0.36 -7.59 -1.03
N GLU A 51 0.80 -8.16 -1.31
CA GLU A 51 1.86 -8.34 -0.32
C GLU A 51 2.30 -6.98 0.24
N GLN A 52 2.44 -6.90 1.56
CA GLN A 52 2.84 -5.65 2.24
C GLN A 52 4.16 -5.10 1.68
N GLY A 53 5.11 -5.97 1.32
CA GLY A 53 6.38 -5.55 0.73
C GLY A 53 6.22 -4.79 -0.58
N ASP A 54 5.30 -5.22 -1.44
CA ASP A 54 5.04 -4.55 -2.71
C ASP A 54 4.23 -3.26 -2.53
N ALA A 55 3.28 -3.25 -1.58
CA ALA A 55 2.59 -2.02 -1.18
C ALA A 55 3.57 -0.94 -0.72
N LEU A 56 4.57 -1.31 0.09
CA LEU A 56 5.61 -0.38 0.55
C LEU A 56 6.48 0.14 -0.60
N LYS A 57 6.83 -0.69 -1.58
CA LYS A 57 7.56 -0.25 -2.78
C LYS A 57 6.76 0.79 -3.57
N VAL A 58 5.46 0.55 -3.77
CA VAL A 58 4.58 1.49 -4.48
C VAL A 58 4.45 2.82 -3.74
N LEU A 59 4.27 2.79 -2.41
CA LEU A 59 4.22 4.00 -1.60
C LEU A 59 5.53 4.79 -1.66
N HIS A 60 6.67 4.10 -1.56
CA HIS A 60 7.98 4.72 -1.68
C HIS A 60 8.21 5.35 -3.07
N ALA A 61 7.79 4.66 -4.14
CA ALA A 61 7.86 5.20 -5.50
C ALA A 61 7.00 6.46 -5.67
N LEU A 62 5.77 6.45 -5.15
CA LEU A 62 4.93 7.65 -5.13
C LEU A 62 5.63 8.79 -4.38
N SER A 63 6.27 8.49 -3.24
CA SER A 63 7.00 9.52 -2.50
C SER A 63 8.15 10.15 -3.26
N ILE A 64 8.90 9.34 -4.01
CA ILE A 64 9.96 9.84 -4.88
C ILE A 64 9.38 10.72 -5.99
N LEU A 65 8.29 10.27 -6.64
CA LEU A 65 7.72 10.95 -7.80
C LEU A 65 7.01 12.26 -7.44
N THR A 66 6.40 12.36 -6.25
CA THR A 66 5.64 13.55 -5.83
C THR A 66 6.41 14.47 -4.89
N GLY A 67 7.47 13.98 -4.23
CA GLY A 67 8.15 14.67 -3.14
C GLY A 67 7.38 14.67 -1.82
N GLU A 68 6.25 13.97 -1.72
CA GLU A 68 5.43 13.86 -0.50
C GLU A 68 5.66 12.49 0.20
N GLN A 69 5.58 12.43 1.53
CA GLN A 69 5.79 11.16 2.24
C GLN A 69 4.48 10.34 2.33
N TYR A 70 4.49 9.12 1.78
CA TYR A 70 3.36 8.19 1.82
C TYR A 70 3.71 6.91 2.60
N THR A 71 2.81 6.48 3.45
CA THR A 71 2.95 5.32 4.34
C THR A 71 1.64 4.52 4.39
N LEU A 72 1.69 3.33 4.98
CA LEU A 72 0.49 2.50 5.20
C LEU A 72 -0.54 3.17 6.14
N GLU A 73 -0.13 4.20 6.89
CA GLU A 73 -0.96 4.89 7.88
C GLU A 73 -1.62 6.14 7.31
N ASN A 74 -1.05 6.75 6.27
CA ASN A 74 -1.54 8.02 5.70
C ASN A 74 -2.14 7.88 4.29
N VAL A 75 -2.13 6.67 3.71
CA VAL A 75 -2.81 6.33 2.46
C VAL A 75 -3.99 5.42 2.74
N GLY A 76 -5.15 5.78 2.19
CA GLY A 76 -6.41 5.05 2.33
C GLY A 76 -6.59 3.95 1.29
N GLY A 77 -7.53 3.04 1.57
CA GLY A 77 -7.95 2.01 0.61
C GLY A 77 -6.96 0.85 0.40
N LEU A 78 -5.93 0.75 1.22
CA LEU A 78 -4.92 -0.30 1.11
C LEU A 78 -5.39 -1.60 1.81
N CYS A 79 -5.35 -2.70 1.07
CA CYS A 79 -5.51 -4.05 1.60
C CYS A 79 -4.18 -4.79 1.47
N VAL A 80 -3.46 -4.93 2.59
CA VAL A 80 -2.15 -5.60 2.61
C VAL A 80 -2.23 -6.94 3.32
N ALA A 81 -1.70 -7.98 2.69
CA ALA A 81 -1.42 -9.24 3.36
C ALA A 81 -0.15 -9.06 4.20
N THR A 82 -0.26 -9.26 5.51
CA THR A 82 0.92 -9.40 6.36
C THR A 82 1.48 -10.81 6.13
N PRO A 83 2.80 -10.95 5.92
CA PRO A 83 3.39 -12.28 5.88
C PRO A 83 3.07 -12.98 7.20
N LYS A 84 2.45 -14.16 7.11
CA LYS A 84 2.32 -15.03 8.28
C LYS A 84 3.74 -15.35 8.72
N MET A 85 4.15 -14.85 9.89
CA MET A 85 5.39 -15.29 10.52
C MET A 85 5.31 -16.82 10.58
N GLN A 86 6.22 -17.49 9.86
CA GLN A 86 6.43 -18.93 10.01
C GLN A 86 7.07 -19.14 11.38
N GLU A 87 6.27 -19.09 12.44
CA GLU A 87 6.67 -19.60 13.75
C GLU A 87 6.79 -21.13 13.65
N GLU A 88 8.04 -21.56 13.48
CA GLU A 88 8.65 -22.74 14.09
C GLU A 88 7.85 -24.06 14.06
N GLN A 89 7.91 -24.78 12.93
CA GLN A 89 7.74 -26.24 12.92
C GLN A 89 9.08 -26.98 13.08
N ASN A 90 9.97 -26.54 13.97
CA ASN A 90 11.26 -27.20 14.24
C ASN A 90 11.42 -27.74 15.67
N HIS A 91 10.33 -28.18 16.32
CA HIS A 91 10.42 -28.89 17.61
C HIS A 91 9.60 -30.19 17.64
N ARG A 92 9.69 -31.00 16.59
CA ARG A 92 9.40 -32.44 16.71
C ARG A 92 10.62 -33.22 16.23
N TYR A 93 11.13 -34.06 17.14
CA TYR A 93 12.26 -34.98 17.01
C TYR A 93 13.64 -34.42 17.40
N SER A 94 13.86 -34.31 18.70
CA SER A 94 15.09 -34.83 19.33
C SER A 94 14.69 -35.74 20.49
#